data_AF-I1KZH9-F1
#
_entry.id   AF-I1KZH9-F1
#
_cell.length_a   1.000
_cell.length_b   1.000
_cell.length_c   1.000
_cell.angle_alpha   90.00
_cell.angle_beta   90.00
_cell.angle_gamma   90.00
#
_symmetry.space_group_name_H-M   'P 1'
#
loop_
_entity.id
_entity.type
_entity.pdbx_description
1 polymer ?
#
loop_
_entity_poly.entity_id
_entity_poly.type
_entity_poly.pdbx_seq_one_letter_code
_entity_poly.pdbx_strand_id
1 'polypeptide(L)' 'MAFWGTRVMEIVKKHDSGGLVWKRIKLTTTRKANAKKRLLRVWQNEAVLKACVAQVPSATTTTATTAATTSTSTST' A
#
# COMPACT_ATOMS: atom_id res chain seq x y z
N MET A 1 16.10 -0.57 -7.52
CA MET A 1 17.07 -1.55 -8.05
C MET A 1 16.85 -2.86 -7.29
N ALA A 2 16.34 -3.93 -7.91
CA ALA A 2 16.22 -5.24 -7.24
C ALA A 2 15.96 -6.43 -8.18
N PHE A 3 15.54 -6.18 -9.43
CA PHE A 3 15.03 -7.26 -10.30
C PHE A 3 15.77 -7.46 -11.62
N TRP A 4 16.82 -6.66 -11.87
CA TRP A 4 17.61 -6.83 -13.09
C TRP A 4 18.51 -8.05 -13.05
N GLY A 5 18.96 -8.47 -11.85
CA GLY A 5 19.83 -9.64 -11.68
C GLY A 5 19.09 -10.97 -11.62
N THR A 6 17.87 -11.02 -11.06
CA THR A 6 17.17 -12.28 -10.82
C THR A 6 16.42 -12.73 -12.07
N ARG A 7 16.82 -13.89 -12.61
CA ARG A 7 16.12 -14.55 -13.74
C ARG A 7 15.02 -15.49 -13.28
N VAL A 8 14.92 -15.74 -11.97
CA VAL A 8 14.05 -16.74 -11.37
C VAL A 8 13.30 -16.13 -10.18
N MET A 9 12.02 -16.49 -10.04
CA MET A 9 11.16 -16.15 -8.92
C MET A 9 10.75 -17.44 -8.21
N GLU A 10 10.86 -17.47 -6.89
CA GLU A 10 10.37 -18.57 -6.08
C GLU A 10 8.90 -18.33 -5.74
N ILE A 11 8.05 -19.27 -6.10
CA ILE A 11 6.64 -19.28 -5.72
C ILE A 11 6.36 -20.61 -5.04
N VAL A 12 5.72 -20.55 -3.88
CA VAL A 12 5.08 -21.72 -3.29
C VAL A 12 3.84 -22.04 -4.13
N LYS A 13 3.89 -23.13 -4.88
CA LYS A 13 2.79 -23.57 -5.75
C LYS A 13 2.14 -24.80 -5.11
N LYS A 14 0.82 -24.75 -4.95
CA LYS A 14 0.02 -25.92 -4.59
C LYS A 14 0.12 -26.97 -5.70
N HIS A 15 0.42 -28.20 -5.31
CA HIS A 15 0.48 -29.35 -6.20
C HIS A 15 -0.85 -30.11 -6.16
N ASP A 16 -1.21 -30.77 -7.26
CA ASP A 16 -2.51 -31.46 -7.39
C ASP A 16 -2.66 -32.61 -6.39
N SER A 17 -1.54 -33.23 -5.97
CA SER A 17 -1.50 -34.31 -4.97
C SER A 17 -1.47 -33.84 -3.51
N GLY A 18 -1.84 -32.58 -3.23
CA GLY A 18 -2.10 -32.12 -1.85
C GLY A 18 -0.91 -31.52 -1.08
N GLY A 19 0.21 -31.22 -1.75
CA GLY A 19 1.39 -30.60 -1.13
C GLY A 19 1.67 -29.17 -1.59
N LEU A 20 2.46 -28.42 -0.82
CA LEU A 20 3.05 -27.14 -1.21
C LEU A 20 4.47 -27.38 -1.70
N VAL A 21 4.78 -27.03 -2.95
CA VAL A 21 6.13 -27.20 -3.51
C VAL A 21 6.73 -25.82 -3.80
N TRP A 22 7.97 -25.64 -3.36
CA TRP A 22 8.79 -24.48 -3.71
C TRP A 22 9.19 -24.57 -5.17
N LYS A 23 8.52 -23.79 -6.05
CA LYS A 23 8.80 -23.79 -7.48
C LYS A 23 9.59 -22.56 -7.87
N ARG A 24 10.76 -22.80 -8.45
CA ARG A 24 11.57 -21.79 -9.14
C ARG A 24 11.01 -21.60 -10.55
N ILE A 25 10.40 -20.45 -10.83
CA ILE A 25 9.88 -20.11 -12.16
C ILE A 25 10.70 -19.01 -12.82
N LYS A 26 10.84 -19.08 -14.15
CA LYS A 26 11.54 -18.03 -14.90
C LYS A 26 10.77 -16.72 -14.86
N LEU A 27 11.51 -15.64 -14.67
CA LEU A 27 11.00 -14.28 -14.82
C LEU A 27 10.95 -13.90 -16.28
N THR A 28 9.83 -14.26 -16.89
CA THR A 28 9.47 -13.84 -18.23
C THR A 28 9.33 -12.32 -18.30
N THR A 29 9.42 -11.78 -19.51
CA THR A 29 9.32 -10.33 -19.79
C THR A 29 8.06 -9.72 -19.18
N THR A 30 6.90 -10.38 -19.34
CA THR A 30 5.62 -9.95 -18.76
C THR A 30 5.66 -9.88 -17.23
N ARG A 31 6.28 -10.87 -16.56
CA ARG A 31 6.42 -10.86 -15.09
C ARG A 31 7.34 -9.74 -14.61
N LYS A 32 8.46 -9.50 -15.31
CA LYS A 32 9.38 -8.40 -15.01
C LYS A 32 8.68 -7.04 -15.14
N ALA A 33 7.89 -6.84 -16.20
CA ALA A 33 7.12 -5.63 -16.40
C ALA A 33 6.05 -5.44 -15.30
N ASN A 34 5.37 -6.52 -14.89
CA ASN A 34 4.44 -6.48 -13.78
C ASN A 34 5.12 -6.09 -12.45
N ALA A 35 6.29 -6.65 -12.16
CA ALA A 35 7.08 -6.29 -10.98
C ALA A 35 7.49 -4.80 -11.02
N LYS A 36 7.98 -4.30 -12.16
CA LYS A 36 8.28 -2.86 -12.34
C LYS A 36 7.05 -2.00 -12.11
N LYS A 37 5.89 -2.39 -12.65
CA LYS A 37 4.61 -1.68 -12.44
C LYS A 37 4.19 -1.67 -10.97
N ARG A 38 4.37 -2.78 -10.25
CA ARG A 38 4.09 -2.84 -8.79
C ARG A 38 5.02 -1.91 -8.01
N LEU A 39 6.31 -1.86 -8.33
CA LEU A 39 7.26 -0.95 -7.69
C LEU A 39 6.91 0.52 -7.92
N LEU A 40 6.55 0.89 -9.15
CA LEU A 40 6.12 2.26 -9.46
C LEU A 40 4.87 2.66 -8.67
N ARG A 41 3.91 1.74 -8.53
CA ARG A 41 2.71 1.98 -7.71
C ARG A 41 3.05 2.19 -6.24
N VAL A 42 3.95 1.37 -5.67
CA VAL A 42 4.38 1.54 -4.27
C VAL A 42 5.02 2.91 -4.08
N TRP A 43 5.90 3.32 -4.99
CA TRP A 43 6.55 4.64 -4.92
C TRP A 43 5.54 5.79 -5.05
N GLN A 44 4.56 5.67 -5.95
CA GLN A 44 3.47 6.64 -6.06
C GLN A 44 2.64 6.71 -4.77
N ASN A 45 2.31 5.55 -4.17
CA ASN A 45 1.58 5.51 -2.91
C ASN A 45 2.36 6.17 -1.77
N GLU A 46 3.68 5.90 -1.69
CA GLU A 46 4.55 6.57 -0.71
C GLU A 46 4.60 8.08 -0.91
N ALA A 47 4.64 8.55 -2.16
CA ALA A 47 4.60 9.99 -2.47
C ALA A 47 3.26 10.61 -2.06
N VAL A 48 2.14 9.92 -2.30
CA VAL A 48 0.80 10.36 -1.87
C VAL A 48 0.72 10.41 -0.34
N LEU A 49 1.18 9.38 0.36
CA LEU A 49 1.18 9.37 1.84
C LEU A 49 2.04 10.49 2.41
N LYS A 50 3.22 10.74 1.85
CA LYS A 50 4.07 11.88 2.22
C LYS A 50 3.35 13.22 1.98
N ALA A 51 2.62 13.34 0.86
CA ALA A 51 1.84 14.52 0.58
C ALA A 51 0.67 14.70 1.56
N CYS A 52 -0.04 13.64 1.97
CA CYS A 52 -1.10 13.74 2.99
C CYS A 52 -0.57 14.18 4.36
N VAL A 53 0.62 13.72 4.75
CA VAL A 53 1.25 14.16 6.01
C VAL A 53 1.71 15.62 5.92
N ALA A 54 2.17 16.06 4.74
CA ALA A 54 2.52 17.47 4.53
C ALA A 54 1.27 18.37 4.42
N GLN A 55 0.21 17.86 3.80
CA GLN A 55 -1.11 18.49 3.69
C GLN A 55 -1.96 18.19 4.92
N VAL A 56 -1.43 18.21 6.16
CA VAL A 56 -2.32 18.45 7.29
C VAL A 56 -2.66 19.94 7.21
N PRO A 57 -3.80 20.35 6.60
CA PRO A 57 -4.11 21.75 6.42
C PRO A 57 -4.90 22.14 7.67
N SER A 58 -4.17 22.69 8.62
CA SER A 58 -4.64 23.75 9.52
C SER A 58 -5.77 23.42 10.50
N ALA A 59 -5.43 23.32 11.79
CA ALA A 59 -6.35 23.73 12.86
C ALA A 59 -5.54 24.30 14.01
N THR A 60 -5.30 25.61 13.92
CA THR A 60 -5.39 26.55 15.02
C THR A 60 -5.61 25.89 16.38
N THR A 61 -4.56 25.80 17.19
CA THR A 61 -4.70 25.77 18.65
C THR A 61 -5.28 27.13 19.08
N THR A 62 -6.54 27.39 18.73
CA THR A 62 -7.37 28.34 19.46
C THR A 62 -7.99 27.52 20.58
N THR A 63 -7.29 27.53 21.71
CA THR A 63 -7.82 27.54 23.07
C THR A 63 -9.30 27.14 23.19
N ALA A 64 -9.60 25.85 23.19
CA ALA A 64 -10.90 25.33 23.62
C ALA A 64 -10.94 25.31 25.15
N THR A 65 -10.95 26.49 25.77
CA THR A 65 -11.44 26.68 27.14
C THR A 65 -12.96 26.78 27.06
N THR A 66 -13.64 25.78 27.60
CA THR A 66 -15.01 25.83 28.14
C THR A 66 -16.13 26.26 27.18
N ALA A 67 -16.86 25.29 26.62
CA ALA A 67 -18.33 25.30 26.59
C ALA A 67 -18.83 23.95 26.09
N ALA A 68 -19.18 23.07 27.04
CA ALA A 68 -20.07 21.96 26.79
C ALA A 68 -21.46 22.54 26.46
N THR A 69 -21.78 22.66 25.17
CA THR A 69 -23.13 22.99 24.71
C THR A 69 -23.68 21.81 23.94
N THR A 70 -24.33 20.93 24.69
CA THR A 70 -25.29 19.94 24.22
C THR A 70 -26.30 20.61 23.29
N SER A 71 -26.25 20.30 22.00
CA SER A 71 -27.33 20.63 21.05
C SER A 71 -27.69 19.36 20.29
N THR A 72 -28.31 18.44 21.02
CA THR A 72 -29.09 17.34 20.46
C THR A 72 -30.37 17.93 19.88
N SER A 73 -30.41 18.12 18.56
CA SER A 73 -31.65 18.43 17.82
C SER A 73 -31.94 17.29 16.87
N THR A 74 -32.55 16.23 17.40
CA THR A 74 -33.13 15.13 16.63
C THR A 74 -34.52 15.57 16.19
N SER A 75 -34.65 15.91 14.90
CA SER A 75 -35.93 16.19 14.25
C SER A 75 -36.32 14.99 13.39
N THR A 76 -37.24 14.18 13.90
CA THR A 76 -38.19 13.31 13.20
C THR A 76 -39.48 13.39 14.01
#